data_AF-A0AA37AZB2-F1
#
_entry.id   AF-A0AA37AZB2-F1
#
_cell.length_a   1.000
_cell.length_b   1.000
_cell.length_c   1.000
_cell.angle_alpha   90.00
_cell.angle_beta   90.00
_cell.angle_gamma   90.00
#
_symmetry.space_group_name_H-M   'P 1'
#
loop_
_entity.id
_entity.type
_entity.pdbx_description
1 polymer ?
#
loop_
_entity_poly.entity_id
_entity_poly.type
_entity_poly.pdbx_seq_one_letter_code
_entity_poly.pdbx_strand_id
1 'polypeptide(L)'
;MKFDLAGSNAYSQSFEELSRVSSNEGKDEVVYYKAKGYLIVYRVSRGINNDTENQTEIPLSALPWIIQSITSDFWNENIPKTQHTTQSSFDNENIVLCRSMNAGAFAEKGFKIYNKSRTSHIMSSRPQAFQITDNQVKSILIPINDSLLKV
;
A
#
# COMPACT_ATOMS: atom_id res chain seq x y z
N MET A 1 12.10 14.56 -5.43
CA MET A 1 12.05 13.11 -5.70
C MET A 1 11.49 12.93 -7.10
N LYS A 2 12.20 12.28 -8.02
CA LYS A 2 11.66 11.97 -9.36
C LYS A 2 11.01 10.59 -9.27
N PHE A 3 9.70 10.51 -9.50
CA PHE A 3 9.02 9.24 -9.65
C PHE A 3 9.10 8.83 -11.12
N ASP A 4 9.82 7.76 -11.42
CA ASP A 4 9.83 7.17 -12.76
C ASP A 4 8.58 6.29 -12.91
N LEU A 5 7.48 6.89 -13.35
CA LEU A 5 6.37 6.11 -13.88
C LEU A 5 6.77 5.63 -15.28
N ALA A 6 6.86 4.32 -15.45
CA ALA A 6 7.20 3.70 -16.72
C ALA A 6 6.27 4.20 -17.84
N GLY A 7 6.82 5.04 -18.73
CA GLY A 7 6.24 5.38 -20.02
C GLY A 7 5.60 6.77 -20.13
N SER A 8 6.23 7.60 -20.98
CA SER A 8 5.76 8.83 -21.63
C SER A 8 5.98 10.18 -20.91
N ASN A 9 6.80 11.00 -21.57
CA ASN A 9 6.83 12.47 -21.62
C ASN A 9 6.38 13.24 -20.38
N ALA A 10 7.37 13.80 -19.67
CA ALA A 10 7.37 15.09 -18.98
C ALA A 10 6.00 15.72 -18.63
N TYR A 11 5.19 15.02 -17.84
CA TYR A 11 4.17 15.64 -17.01
C TYR A 11 4.76 15.76 -15.61
N SER A 12 4.91 16.99 -15.10
CA SER A 12 5.19 17.22 -13.69
C SER A 12 3.96 16.76 -12.90
N GLN A 13 3.87 15.47 -12.58
CA GLN A 13 2.86 15.02 -11.63
C GLN A 13 3.13 15.68 -10.30
N SER A 14 2.13 16.39 -9.78
CA SER A 14 2.14 16.90 -8.42
C SER A 14 1.85 15.75 -7.47
N PHE A 15 2.77 15.52 -6.54
CA PHE A 15 2.59 14.59 -5.44
C PHE A 15 2.29 15.40 -4.18
N GLU A 16 1.23 15.05 -3.47
CA GLU A 16 0.92 15.59 -2.15
C GLU A 16 1.30 14.53 -1.12
N GLU A 17 2.28 14.83 -0.26
CA GLU A 17 2.64 13.93 0.85
C GLU A 17 1.52 13.93 1.90
N LEU A 18 1.00 12.76 2.20
CA LEU A 18 -0.09 12.56 3.16
C LEU A 18 0.43 12.10 4.52
N SER A 19 1.46 11.25 4.53
CA SER A 19 2.02 10.68 5.75
C SER A 19 3.41 10.09 5.50
N ARG A 20 4.20 9.98 6.56
CA ARG A 20 5.55 9.40 6.55
C ARG A 20 5.76 8.58 7.83
N VAL A 21 6.32 7.40 7.66
CA VAL A 21 6.68 6.49 8.75
C VAL A 21 8.12 6.08 8.59
N SER A 22 8.87 6.13 9.69
CA SER A 22 10.20 5.53 9.76
C SER A 22 10.23 4.44 10.82
N SER A 23 10.89 3.33 10.52
CA SER A 23 11.10 2.21 11.45
C SER A 23 12.56 1.77 11.44
N ASN A 24 12.93 0.89 12.38
CA ASN A 24 14.28 0.31 12.49
C ASN A 24 15.38 1.38 12.54
N GLU A 25 15.25 2.36 13.45
CA GLU A 25 16.21 3.47 13.60
C GLU A 25 16.37 4.32 12.31
N GLY A 26 15.32 4.39 11.49
CA GLY A 26 15.34 5.14 10.22
C GLY A 26 15.93 4.36 9.04
N LYS A 27 16.16 3.04 9.20
CA LYS A 27 16.55 2.17 8.08
C LYS A 27 15.40 1.88 7.14
N ASP A 28 14.18 1.84 7.63
CA ASP A 28 13.00 1.65 6.80
C ASP A 28 12.17 2.93 6.81
N GLU A 29 11.81 3.41 5.64
CA GLU A 29 10.95 4.56 5.45
C GLU A 29 9.79 4.20 4.53
N VAL A 30 8.58 4.59 4.90
CA VAL A 30 7.39 4.48 4.05
C VAL A 30 6.74 5.86 3.99
N VAL A 31 6.52 6.35 2.77
CA VAL A 31 5.86 7.63 2.51
C VAL A 31 4.62 7.38 1.66
N TYR A 32 3.54 8.05 2.02
CA TYR A 32 2.25 7.96 1.36
C TYR A 32 2.00 9.26 0.61
N TYR A 33 1.75 9.16 -0.69
CA TYR A 33 1.44 10.31 -1.54
C TYR A 33 0.08 10.17 -2.19
N LYS A 34 -0.63 11.28 -2.38
CA LYS A 34 -1.74 11.38 -3.32
C LYS A 34 -1.19 11.83 -4.67
N ALA A 35 -1.54 11.11 -5.74
CA ALA A 35 -1.21 11.50 -7.10
C ALA A 35 -2.28 11.00 -8.08
N LYS A 36 -2.85 11.91 -8.90
CA LYS A 36 -3.75 11.62 -10.05
C LYS A 36 -4.64 10.36 -9.91
N GLY A 37 -5.50 10.32 -8.91
CA GLY A 37 -6.44 9.18 -8.72
C GLY A 37 -5.85 7.96 -8.01
N TYR A 38 -4.62 8.05 -7.51
CA TYR A 38 -3.93 6.99 -6.78
C TYR A 38 -3.46 7.45 -5.40
N LEU A 39 -3.40 6.48 -4.49
CA LEU A 39 -2.51 6.47 -3.35
C LEU A 39 -1.22 5.77 -3.77
N ILE A 40 -0.10 6.50 -3.68
CA ILE A 40 1.23 5.97 -3.93
C ILE A 40 1.85 5.64 -2.58
N VAL A 41 2.21 4.37 -2.38
CA VAL A 41 2.98 3.91 -1.23
C VAL A 41 4.42 3.70 -1.69
N TYR A 42 5.30 4.58 -1.24
CA TYR A 42 6.72 4.53 -1.55
C TYR A 42 7.49 4.04 -0.33
N ARG A 43 8.33 3.02 -0.49
CA ARG A 43 9.14 2.45 0.59
C ARG A 43 10.61 2.48 0.22
N VAL A 44 11.45 2.93 1.15
CA VAL A 44 12.89 2.79 1.09
C VAL A 44 13.34 1.92 2.25
N SER A 45 14.11 0.88 1.96
CA SER A 45 14.75 0.03 2.95
C SER A 45 16.26 0.13 2.77
N ARG A 46 16.94 0.73 3.75
CA ARG A 46 18.38 0.94 3.77
C ARG A 46 19.09 -0.34 4.15
N GLY A 47 19.75 -0.94 3.17
CA GLY A 47 20.54 -2.16 3.36
C GLY A 47 21.98 -1.85 3.76
N ILE A 48 22.73 -2.91 4.09
CA ILE A 48 24.17 -2.81 4.36
C ILE A 48 24.94 -2.44 3.08
N ASN A 49 24.54 -3.04 1.95
CA ASN A 49 25.25 -2.90 0.68
C ASN A 49 24.54 -1.96 -0.31
N ASN A 50 23.21 -1.98 -0.33
CA ASN A 50 22.38 -1.18 -1.23
C ASN A 50 21.03 -0.88 -0.57
N ASP A 51 20.48 0.28 -0.90
CA ASP A 51 19.10 0.62 -0.59
C ASP A 51 18.16 -0.10 -1.55
N THR A 52 16.98 -0.47 -1.06
CA THR A 52 15.90 -1.03 -1.87
C THR A 52 14.72 -0.08 -1.85
N GLU A 53 14.29 0.36 -3.02
CA GLU A 53 13.16 1.28 -3.19
C GLU A 53 12.00 0.56 -3.85
N ASN A 54 10.82 0.55 -3.24
CA ASN A 54 9.64 -0.09 -3.79
C ASN A 54 8.47 0.89 -3.85
N GLN A 55 7.69 0.81 -4.90
CA GLN A 55 6.51 1.65 -5.10
C GLN A 55 5.31 0.77 -5.41
N THR A 56 4.21 1.04 -4.71
CA THR A 56 2.90 0.46 -5.01
C THR A 56 1.88 1.55 -5.22
N GLU A 57 1.08 1.40 -6.28
CA GLU A 57 0.07 2.37 -6.69
C GLU A 57 -1.30 1.72 -6.51
N ILE A 58 -2.16 2.35 -5.71
CA ILE A 58 -3.50 1.86 -5.39
C ILE A 58 -4.52 2.89 -5.87
N PRO A 59 -5.51 2.50 -6.71
CA PRO A 59 -6.58 3.41 -7.08
C PRO A 59 -7.27 3.98 -5.84
N LEU A 60 -7.53 5.29 -5.81
CA LEU A 60 -8.22 5.93 -4.69
C LEU A 60 -9.63 5.36 -4.49
N SER A 61 -10.28 4.96 -5.59
CA SER A 61 -11.58 4.26 -5.60
C SER A 61 -11.56 2.92 -4.84
N ALA A 62 -10.38 2.29 -4.67
CA ALA A 62 -10.22 1.06 -3.93
C ALA A 62 -10.09 1.28 -2.41
N LEU A 63 -9.70 2.48 -1.94
CA LEU A 63 -9.43 2.72 -0.52
C LEU A 63 -10.64 2.45 0.40
N PRO A 64 -11.86 2.92 0.10
CA PRO A 64 -13.01 2.64 0.95
C PRO A 64 -13.27 1.14 1.09
N TRP A 65 -13.14 0.38 -0.01
CA TRP A 65 -13.30 -1.07 0.00
C TRP A 65 -12.19 -1.76 0.81
N ILE A 66 -10.93 -1.35 0.66
CA ILE A 66 -9.81 -1.89 1.45
C ILE A 66 -10.09 -1.69 2.94
N ILE A 67 -10.45 -0.47 3.34
CA ILE A 67 -10.73 -0.15 4.75
C ILE A 67 -11.92 -0.98 5.25
N GLN A 68 -13.02 -1.01 4.51
CA GLN A 68 -14.21 -1.78 4.88
C GLN A 68 -13.88 -3.26 5.05
N SER A 69 -13.18 -3.87 4.09
CA SER A 69 -12.78 -5.27 4.19
C SER A 69 -11.85 -5.54 5.37
N ILE A 70 -10.97 -4.58 5.74
CA ILE A 70 -10.17 -4.71 6.95
C ILE A 70 -11.04 -4.65 8.21
N THR A 71 -11.87 -3.62 8.34
CA THR A 71 -12.58 -3.31 9.59
C THR A 71 -13.77 -4.22 9.84
N SER A 72 -14.51 -4.59 8.79
CA SER A 72 -15.76 -5.34 8.89
C SER A 72 -15.57 -6.83 8.68
N ASP A 73 -14.67 -7.21 7.78
CA ASP A 73 -14.40 -8.62 7.48
C ASP A 73 -13.21 -9.10 8.32
N PHE A 74 -11.99 -8.59 8.07
CA PHE A 74 -10.76 -9.21 8.58
C PHE A 74 -10.45 -9.02 10.07
N TRP A 75 -10.91 -7.94 10.69
CA TRP A 75 -10.77 -7.74 12.14
C TRP A 75 -11.92 -8.34 12.95
N ASN A 76 -12.94 -8.87 12.30
CA ASN A 76 -14.01 -9.57 12.97
C ASN A 76 -13.50 -10.94 13.46
N GLU A 77 -13.82 -11.30 14.71
CA GLU A 77 -13.32 -12.55 15.34
C GLU A 77 -13.96 -13.82 14.75
N ASN A 78 -15.00 -13.68 13.91
CA ASN A 78 -15.81 -14.78 13.40
C ASN A 78 -15.49 -15.21 11.95
N ILE A 79 -14.35 -14.84 11.40
CA ILE A 79 -14.02 -15.21 10.01
C ILE A 79 -13.71 -16.70 9.94
N PRO A 80 -14.26 -17.44 8.96
CA PRO A 80 -13.83 -18.80 8.66
C PRO A 80 -12.31 -18.85 8.46
N LYS A 81 -11.64 -19.82 9.08
CA LYS A 81 -10.17 -20.03 8.98
C LYS A 81 -9.63 -20.15 7.54
N THR A 82 -10.51 -20.24 6.54
CA THR A 82 -10.17 -20.40 5.13
C THR A 82 -10.26 -19.10 4.33
N GLN A 83 -10.82 -18.01 4.88
CA GLN A 83 -10.96 -16.72 4.19
C GLN A 83 -9.96 -15.69 4.71
N HIS A 84 -8.72 -15.79 4.23
CA HIS A 84 -7.66 -14.82 4.52
C HIS A 84 -7.32 -13.92 3.33
N THR A 85 -8.15 -13.92 2.28
CA THR A 85 -7.91 -13.16 1.05
C THR A 85 -9.22 -12.76 0.41
N THR A 86 -9.28 -11.52 -0.07
CA THR A 86 -10.37 -10.99 -0.90
C THR A 86 -9.76 -10.20 -2.06
N GLN A 87 -10.51 -10.06 -3.16
CA GLN A 87 -10.08 -9.29 -4.32
C GLN A 87 -11.28 -8.60 -4.98
N SER A 88 -11.03 -7.45 -5.59
CA SER A 88 -12.02 -6.71 -6.37
C SER A 88 -11.32 -5.91 -7.48
N SER A 89 -12.11 -5.34 -8.39
CA SER A 89 -11.62 -4.54 -9.52
C SER A 89 -12.04 -3.08 -9.38
N PHE A 90 -11.09 -2.17 -9.59
CA PHE A 90 -11.28 -0.71 -9.50
C PHE A 90 -10.53 -0.05 -10.64
N ASP A 91 -11.18 0.81 -11.42
CA ASP A 91 -10.54 1.52 -12.53
C ASP A 91 -9.80 0.60 -13.53
N ASN A 92 -10.35 -0.59 -13.79
CA ASN A 92 -9.76 -1.69 -14.57
C ASN A 92 -8.51 -2.34 -13.95
N GLU A 93 -8.23 -2.08 -12.68
CA GLU A 93 -7.12 -2.64 -11.92
C GLU A 93 -7.61 -3.66 -10.89
N ASN A 94 -6.94 -4.81 -10.79
CA ASN A 94 -7.29 -5.87 -9.85
C ASN A 94 -6.50 -5.73 -8.54
N ILE A 95 -7.23 -5.43 -7.46
CA ILE A 95 -6.67 -5.23 -6.14
C ILE A 95 -6.96 -6.46 -5.28
N VAL A 96 -5.91 -7.01 -4.66
CA VAL A 96 -6.01 -8.16 -3.75
C VAL A 96 -5.56 -7.75 -2.37
N LEU A 97 -6.37 -8.10 -1.37
CA LEU A 97 -6.11 -7.85 0.03
C LEU A 97 -6.03 -9.19 0.76
N CYS A 98 -4.89 -9.45 1.40
CA CYS A 98 -4.64 -10.66 2.17
C CYS A 98 -4.31 -10.34 3.62
N ARG A 99 -4.84 -11.12 4.56
CA ARG A 99 -4.37 -11.12 5.94
C ARG A 99 -2.98 -11.74 6.02
N SER A 100 -2.07 -11.18 6.82
CA SER A 100 -0.70 -11.66 6.99
C SER A 100 -0.27 -11.67 8.45
N MET A 101 0.50 -12.69 8.84
CA MET A 101 1.13 -12.83 10.16
C MET A 101 2.61 -12.40 10.17
N ASN A 102 3.08 -11.76 9.10
CA ASN A 102 4.43 -11.21 8.97
C ASN A 102 4.38 -9.93 8.12
N ALA A 103 3.58 -8.96 8.56
CA ALA A 103 3.44 -7.68 7.88
C ALA A 103 4.58 -6.75 8.31
N GLY A 104 5.57 -6.54 7.45
CA GLY A 104 6.69 -5.63 7.72
C GLY A 104 7.77 -6.18 8.66
N ALA A 105 7.40 -6.96 9.69
CA ALA A 105 8.32 -7.66 10.58
C ALA A 105 7.80 -9.05 10.99
N PHE A 106 8.68 -9.85 11.60
CA PHE A 106 8.35 -11.20 12.06
C PHE A 106 7.25 -11.19 13.12
N ALA A 107 6.25 -12.07 12.97
CA ALA A 107 5.09 -12.21 13.85
C ALA A 107 4.16 -10.98 13.95
N GLU A 108 4.41 -9.93 13.16
CA GLU A 108 3.55 -8.76 13.12
C GLU A 108 2.30 -9.02 12.28
N LYS A 109 1.15 -8.76 12.91
CA LYS A 109 -0.17 -8.89 12.27
C LYS A 109 -0.42 -7.70 11.36
N GLY A 110 -0.91 -7.99 10.15
CA GLY A 110 -1.30 -6.95 9.22
C GLY A 110 -1.86 -7.49 7.92
N PHE A 111 -1.62 -6.74 6.86
CA PHE A 111 -2.18 -7.02 5.55
C PHE A 111 -1.10 -6.94 4.49
N LYS A 112 -1.30 -7.71 3.42
CA LYS A 112 -0.57 -7.57 2.18
C LYS A 112 -1.56 -7.16 1.10
N ILE A 113 -1.27 -6.04 0.46
CA ILE A 113 -2.10 -5.46 -0.60
C ILE A 113 -1.32 -5.58 -1.89
N TYR A 114 -1.96 -6.11 -2.92
CA TYR A 114 -1.39 -6.26 -4.26
C TYR A 114 -2.20 -5.46 -5.26
N ASN A 115 -1.51 -4.84 -6.19
CA ASN A 115 -2.09 -4.43 -7.45
C ASN A 115 -1.60 -5.40 -8.53
N LYS A 116 -2.46 -6.35 -8.92
CA LYS A 116 -2.12 -7.37 -9.91
C LYS A 116 -2.06 -6.84 -11.34
N SER A 117 -2.63 -5.67 -11.59
CA SER A 117 -2.62 -5.04 -12.92
C SER A 117 -1.37 -4.21 -13.18
N ARG A 118 -0.52 -3.98 -12.17
CA ARG A 118 0.71 -3.20 -12.28
C ARG A 118 1.94 -4.03 -11.94
N THR A 119 3.00 -3.88 -12.72
CA THR A 119 4.30 -4.52 -12.46
C THR A 119 5.12 -3.72 -11.48
N SER A 120 5.88 -4.40 -10.62
CA SER A 120 6.85 -3.75 -9.73
C SER A 120 7.90 -2.99 -10.53
N HIS A 121 8.25 -1.82 -10.04
CA HIS A 121 9.30 -0.96 -10.61
C HIS A 121 10.71 -1.54 -10.40
N ILE A 122 10.88 -2.48 -9.46
CA ILE A 122 12.14 -3.19 -9.23
C ILE A 122 12.19 -4.51 -10.00
N MET A 123 11.09 -5.26 -9.96
CA MET A 123 11.01 -6.62 -10.51
C MET A 123 9.82 -6.74 -11.46
N SER A 124 10.05 -6.54 -12.75
CA SER A 124 8.99 -6.54 -13.78
C SER A 124 8.13 -7.81 -13.81
N SER A 125 8.66 -8.95 -13.33
CA SER A 125 7.94 -10.23 -13.26
C SER A 125 6.99 -10.36 -12.06
N ARG A 126 6.94 -9.37 -11.16
CA ARG A 126 6.10 -9.40 -9.95
C ARG A 126 5.10 -8.25 -9.95
N PRO A 127 3.88 -8.48 -9.43
CA PRO A 127 2.93 -7.38 -9.24
C PRO A 127 3.46 -6.40 -8.19
N GLN A 128 2.99 -5.16 -8.26
CA GLN A 128 3.20 -4.20 -7.17
C GLN A 128 2.50 -4.70 -5.91
N ALA A 129 3.19 -4.62 -4.78
CA ALA A 129 2.63 -5.03 -3.50
C ALA A 129 3.32 -4.32 -2.34
N PHE A 130 2.56 -4.08 -1.29
CA PHE A 130 3.10 -3.63 -0.01
C PHE A 130 2.45 -4.37 1.16
N GLN A 131 3.11 -4.28 2.31
CA GLN A 131 2.58 -4.79 3.57
C GLN A 131 2.37 -3.62 4.54
N ILE A 132 1.31 -3.72 5.33
CA ILE A 132 0.95 -2.73 6.34
C ILE A 132 0.49 -3.43 7.61
N THR A 133 0.99 -3.02 8.77
CA THR A 133 0.60 -3.61 10.06
C THR A 133 -0.80 -3.15 10.48
N ASP A 134 -1.45 -3.87 11.38
CA ASP A 134 -2.74 -3.44 11.96
C ASP A 134 -2.64 -2.04 12.58
N ASN A 135 -1.55 -1.75 13.28
CA ASN A 135 -1.31 -0.45 13.89
C ASN A 135 -1.19 0.65 12.83
N GLN A 136 -0.49 0.38 11.73
CA GLN A 136 -0.38 1.32 10.61
C GLN A 136 -1.72 1.52 9.89
N VAL A 137 -2.55 0.50 9.75
CA VAL A 137 -3.92 0.69 9.22
C VAL A 137 -4.70 1.70 10.08
N LYS A 138 -4.69 1.51 11.40
CA LYS A 138 -5.40 2.39 12.35
C LYS A 138 -4.86 3.82 12.36
N SER A 139 -3.54 3.96 12.41
CA SER A 139 -2.88 5.27 12.61
C SER A 139 -2.60 6.05 11.33
N ILE A 140 -2.65 5.40 10.17
CA ILE A 140 -2.26 6.01 8.89
C ILE A 140 -3.33 5.80 7.83
N LEU A 141 -3.63 4.55 7.46
CA LEU A 141 -4.46 4.28 6.29
C LEU A 141 -5.90 4.76 6.47
N ILE A 142 -6.49 4.54 7.64
CA ILE A 142 -7.83 5.06 7.97
C ILE A 142 -7.84 6.60 7.97
N PRO A 143 -6.95 7.30 8.70
CA PRO A 143 -6.87 8.76 8.63
C PRO A 143 -6.65 9.33 7.21
N ILE A 144 -5.84 8.66 6.39
CA ILE A 144 -5.65 9.02 4.98
C ILE A 144 -6.96 8.89 4.20
N ASN A 145 -7.67 7.77 4.34
CA ASN A 145 -8.95 7.59 3.69
C ASN A 145 -9.95 8.69 4.10
N ASP A 146 -10.03 8.98 5.40
CA ASP A 146 -10.95 9.99 5.93
C ASP A 146 -10.60 11.40 5.45
N SER A 147 -9.32 11.73 5.26
CA SER A 147 -8.91 13.04 4.73
C SER A 147 -9.20 13.17 3.23
N LEU A 148 -9.09 12.07 2.48
CA LEU A 148 -9.32 12.05 1.04
C LEU A 148 -10.81 12.04 0.67
N LEU A 149 -11.69 11.51 1.52
CA LEU A 149 -13.14 11.44 1.29
C LEU A 149 -13.93 12.65 1.82
N LYS A 150 -13.30 13.59 2.55
CA LYS A 150 -13.94 14.81 3.07
C LYS A 150 -14.13 15.91 2.01
N VAL A 151 -14.15 15.56 0.73
CA VAL A 151 -14.31 16.49 -0.40
C VAL A 151 -15.76 16.48 -0.90
#